data_AF-A0A2N6KK34-F1
#
_entry.id   AF-A0A2N6KK34-F1
#
_cell.length_a   1.000
_cell.length_b   1.000
_cell.length_c   1.000
_cell.angle_alpha   90.00
_cell.angle_beta   90.00
_cell.angle_gamma   90.00
#
_symmetry.space_group_name_H-M   'P 1'
#
loop_
_entity.id
_entity.type
_entity.pdbx_description
1 polymer ?
#
loop_
_entity_poly.entity_id
_entity_poly.type
_entity_poly.pdbx_seq_one_letter_code
_entity_poly.pdbx_strand_id
1 'polypeptide(L)'
;MIGVNDQISRSRVNAELKFSISIVEQIAIGGLITVVLIVTYAGFAWKFWSGYGNTNFTRSTTNRLIFSLLWPVLLITNKSYRQNFRKALKGR
;
A
#
# COMPACT_ATOMS: atom_id res chain seq x y z
N MET A 1 33.27 44.40 -0.22
CA MET A 1 33.55 42.94 -0.13
C MET A 1 32.64 42.18 0.85
N ILE A 2 31.85 42.84 1.71
CA ILE A 2 31.02 42.19 2.76
C ILE A 2 29.76 41.48 2.19
N GLY A 3 29.14 42.00 1.13
CA GLY A 3 27.87 41.45 0.59
C GLY A 3 27.99 40.07 -0.07
N VAL A 4 29.15 39.72 -0.64
CA VAL A 4 29.32 38.43 -1.34
C VAL A 4 29.32 37.26 -0.36
N ASN A 5 29.91 37.42 0.83
CA ASN A 5 29.98 36.35 1.82
C ASN A 5 28.61 36.04 2.45
N ASP A 6 27.76 37.06 2.59
CA ASP A 6 26.36 36.91 3.02
C ASP A 6 25.55 36.15 1.96
N GLN A 7 25.69 36.49 0.68
CA GLN A 7 25.02 35.77 -0.41
C GLN A 7 25.46 34.31 -0.51
N ILE A 8 26.76 34.04 -0.34
CA ILE A 8 27.30 32.67 -0.33
C ILE A 8 26.75 31.89 0.87
N SER A 9 26.74 32.47 2.07
CA SER A 9 26.17 31.82 3.26
C SER A 9 24.69 31.48 3.07
N ARG A 10 23.90 32.43 2.56
CA ARG A 10 22.47 32.19 2.28
C ARG A 10 22.25 31.12 1.22
N SER A 11 23.07 31.10 0.17
CA SER A 11 22.98 30.10 -0.89
C SER A 11 23.26 28.69 -0.36
N ARG A 12 24.23 28.55 0.53
CA ARG A 12 24.55 27.29 1.20
C ARG A 12 23.42 26.85 2.12
N VAL A 13 22.92 27.74 2.98
CA VAL A 13 21.78 27.44 3.86
C VAL A 13 20.54 27.02 3.06
N ASN A 14 20.25 27.68 1.93
CA ASN A 14 19.13 27.33 1.07
C ASN A 14 19.31 25.95 0.39
N ALA A 15 20.54 25.57 0.06
CA ALA A 15 20.84 24.25 -0.50
C ALA A 15 20.65 23.15 0.55
N GLU A 16 21.16 23.35 1.77
CA GLU A 16 20.97 22.45 2.92
C GLU A 16 19.47 22.30 3.27
N LEU A 17 18.71 23.40 3.23
CA LEU A 17 17.28 23.38 3.48
C LEU A 17 16.53 22.57 2.41
N LYS A 18 16.83 22.81 1.13
CA LYS A 18 16.19 22.09 0.01
C LYS A 18 16.51 20.60 0.04
N PHE A 19 17.74 20.24 0.39
CA PHE A 19 18.14 18.84 0.55
C PHE A 19 17.37 18.17 1.70
N SER A 20 17.32 18.83 2.86
CA SER A 20 16.60 18.33 4.03
C SER A 20 15.10 18.19 3.76
N ILE A 21 14.48 19.15 3.07
CA ILE A 21 13.07 19.09 2.66
C ILE A 21 12.82 17.93 1.71
N SER A 22 13.67 17.75 0.69
CA SER A 22 13.56 16.62 -0.25
C SER A 22 13.62 15.25 0.44
N ILE A 23 14.49 15.10 1.45
CA ILE A 23 14.55 13.86 2.25
C ILE A 23 13.26 13.65 3.04
N VAL A 24 12.75 14.70 3.70
CA VAL A 24 11.51 14.61 4.48
C VAL A 24 10.32 14.26 3.60
N GLU A 25 10.21 14.84 2.40
CA GLU A 25 9.17 14.51 1.43
C GLU A 25 9.24 13.03 1.00
N GLN A 26 10.42 12.52 0.68
CA GLN A 26 10.59 11.12 0.31
C GLN A 26 10.22 10.15 1.44
N ILE A 27 10.65 10.46 2.67
CA ILE A 27 10.30 9.65 3.85
C ILE A 27 8.79 9.69 4.11
N ALA A 28 8.17 10.87 4.03
CA ALA A 28 6.74 11.03 4.24
C ALA A 28 5.91 10.27 3.20
N ILE A 29 6.25 10.41 1.91
CA ILE A 29 5.57 9.70 0.82
C ILE A 29 5.75 8.18 0.95
N GLY A 30 6.98 7.70 1.23
CA GLY A 30 7.26 6.28 1.43
C GLY A 30 6.49 5.66 2.60
N GLY A 31 6.39 6.40 3.72
CA GLY A 31 5.60 5.99 4.88
C GLY A 31 4.11 5.88 4.56
N LEU A 32 3.53 6.90 3.92
CA LEU A 32 2.11 6.91 3.55
C LEU A 32 1.76 5.78 2.58
N ILE A 33 2.58 5.55 1.55
CA ILE A 33 2.39 4.44 0.60
C ILE A 33 2.40 3.10 1.33
N THR A 34 3.35 2.91 2.25
CA THR A 34 3.47 1.69 3.04
C THR A 34 2.24 1.47 3.92
N VAL A 35 1.77 2.51 4.61
CA VAL A 35 0.56 2.43 5.44
C VAL A 35 -0.67 2.08 4.59
N VAL A 36 -0.86 2.75 3.45
CA VAL A 36 -1.97 2.46 2.53
C VAL A 36 -1.90 1.03 2.02
N LEU A 37 -0.72 0.53 1.64
CA LEU A 37 -0.52 -0.85 1.21
C LEU A 37 -0.88 -1.85 2.32
N ILE A 38 -0.44 -1.61 3.55
CA ILE A 38 -0.73 -2.50 4.69
C ILE A 38 -2.22 -2.52 5.01
N VAL A 39 -2.85 -1.34 5.11
CA VAL A 39 -4.28 -1.21 5.40
C VAL A 39 -5.12 -1.86 4.30
N THR A 40 -4.73 -1.64 3.04
CA THR A 40 -5.38 -2.27 1.89
C THR A 40 -5.22 -3.79 1.96
N TYR A 41 -4.00 -4.28 2.17
CA TYR A 41 -3.70 -5.70 2.22
C TYR A 41 -4.45 -6.43 3.33
N ALA A 42 -4.39 -5.91 4.56
CA ALA A 42 -5.08 -6.50 5.70
C ALA A 42 -6.60 -6.32 5.61
N GLY A 43 -7.08 -5.15 5.15
CA GLY A 43 -8.51 -4.84 5.05
C GLY A 43 -9.23 -5.70 4.02
N PHE A 44 -8.63 -5.88 2.83
CA PHE A 44 -9.18 -6.75 1.80
C PHE A 44 -9.14 -8.22 2.21
N ALA A 45 -8.06 -8.67 2.86
CA ALA A 45 -7.96 -10.03 3.40
C ALA A 45 -9.02 -10.29 4.48
N TRP A 46 -9.23 -9.37 5.42
CA TRP A 46 -10.25 -9.50 6.47
C TRP A 46 -11.67 -9.55 5.89
N LYS A 47 -11.96 -8.68 4.91
CA LYS A 47 -13.29 -8.64 4.28
C LYS A 47 -13.54 -9.88 3.42
N PHE A 48 -12.53 -10.38 2.70
CA PHE A 48 -12.59 -11.65 2.00
C PHE A 48 -12.78 -12.82 2.97
N TRP A 49 -12.09 -12.80 4.11
CA TRP A 49 -12.25 -13.80 5.16
C TRP A 49 -13.71 -13.83 5.62
N SER A 50 -14.29 -12.72 6.04
CA SER A 50 -15.69 -12.65 6.51
C SER A 50 -16.70 -13.16 5.47
N GLY A 51 -16.51 -12.84 4.18
CA GLY A 51 -17.42 -13.25 3.11
C GLY A 51 -17.14 -14.61 2.45
N TYR A 52 -16.08 -15.31 2.85
CA TYR A 52 -15.65 -16.58 2.23
C TYR A 52 -16.74 -17.66 2.23
N GLY A 53 -17.65 -17.62 3.21
CA GLY A 53 -18.78 -18.54 3.32
C GLY A 53 -19.76 -18.51 2.14
N ASN A 54 -19.76 -17.43 1.34
CA ASN A 54 -20.60 -17.26 0.15
C ASN A 54 -19.87 -17.57 -1.17
N THR A 55 -18.62 -18.04 -1.12
CA THR A 55 -17.86 -18.37 -2.33
C THR A 55 -18.12 -19.81 -2.76
N ASN A 56 -18.05 -20.09 -4.07
CA ASN A 56 -18.19 -21.44 -4.62
C ASN A 56 -16.94 -22.33 -4.38
N PHE A 57 -15.98 -21.85 -3.58
CA PHE A 57 -14.82 -22.66 -3.22
C PHE A 57 -15.24 -23.71 -2.19
N THR A 58 -14.72 -24.92 -2.34
CA THR A 58 -14.86 -26.01 -1.35
C THR A 58 -14.53 -25.45 0.05
N ARG A 59 -15.34 -25.79 1.07
CA ARG A 59 -15.17 -25.38 2.48
C ARG A 59 -13.87 -25.95 3.08
N SER A 60 -12.74 -25.45 2.62
CA SER A 60 -11.40 -25.76 3.12
C SER A 60 -10.82 -24.49 3.72
N THR A 61 -10.56 -24.53 5.03
CA THR A 61 -9.92 -23.47 5.80
C THR A 61 -8.49 -23.21 5.32
N THR A 62 -7.81 -24.23 4.80
CA THR A 62 -6.47 -24.11 4.19
C THR A 62 -6.51 -23.26 2.92
N ASN A 63 -7.48 -23.51 2.03
CA ASN A 63 -7.64 -22.72 0.82
C ASN A 63 -8.02 -21.27 1.15
N ARG A 64 -8.84 -21.05 2.19
CA ARG A 64 -9.18 -19.71 2.69
C ARG A 64 -7.94 -18.94 3.14
N LEU A 65 -7.00 -19.58 3.84
CA LEU A 65 -5.73 -18.99 4.26
C LEU A 65 -4.84 -18.64 3.06
N ILE A 66 -4.60 -19.60 2.18
CA ILE A 66 -3.77 -19.42 0.98
C ILE A 66 -4.33 -18.29 0.11
N PHE A 67 -5.65 -18.28 -0.11
CA PHE A 67 -6.33 -17.26 -0.89
C PHE A 67 -6.35 -15.89 -0.22
N SER A 68 -6.37 -15.82 1.11
CA SER A 68 -6.32 -14.54 1.83
C SER A 68 -4.92 -13.94 1.88
N LEU A 69 -3.86 -14.76 1.87
CA LEU A 69 -2.48 -14.26 1.76
C LEU A 69 -2.08 -13.92 0.32
N LEU A 70 -2.46 -14.77 -0.63
CA LEU A 70 -2.09 -14.60 -2.04
C LEU A 70 -3.08 -13.73 -2.83
N TRP A 71 -3.97 -13.01 -2.14
CA TRP A 71 -5.00 -12.19 -2.77
C TRP A 71 -4.49 -11.19 -3.83
N PRO A 72 -3.32 -10.52 -3.70
CA PRO A 72 -2.87 -9.57 -4.71
C PRO A 72 -2.48 -10.27 -6.01
N VAL A 73 -1.76 -11.39 -5.89
CA VAL A 73 -1.31 -12.21 -7.02
C VAL A 73 -2.51 -12.85 -7.70
N LEU A 74 -3.44 -13.40 -6.93
CA LEU A 74 -4.63 -14.09 -7.46
C LEU A 74 -5.63 -13.12 -8.08
N LEU A 75 -5.72 -11.88 -7.61
CA LEU A 75 -6.50 -10.82 -8.26
C LEU A 75 -6.00 -10.54 -9.68
N ILE A 76 -4.69 -10.54 -9.90
CA ILE A 76 -4.10 -10.22 -11.21
C ILE A 76 -4.12 -11.45 -12.12
N THR A 77 -3.75 -12.62 -11.59
CA THR A 77 -3.50 -13.83 -12.37
C THR A 77 -4.76 -14.64 -12.67
N ASN A 78 -5.80 -14.59 -11.84
CA ASN A 78 -6.91 -15.54 -11.93
C ASN A 78 -8.29 -14.86 -12.04
N LYS A 79 -8.94 -15.01 -13.21
CA LYS A 79 -10.27 -14.46 -13.48
C LYS A 79 -11.37 -15.06 -12.59
N SER A 80 -11.30 -16.36 -12.30
CA SER A 80 -12.25 -17.05 -11.40
C SER A 80 -12.07 -16.56 -9.96
N TYR A 81 -10.84 -16.35 -9.52
CA TYR A 81 -10.56 -15.76 -8.21
C TYR A 81 -11.17 -14.37 -8.07
N ARG A 82 -10.99 -13.48 -9.06
CA ARG A 82 -11.61 -12.13 -9.05
C ARG A 82 -13.12 -12.15 -8.88
N GLN A 83 -13.81 -13.09 -9.53
CA GLN A 83 -15.26 -13.22 -9.43
C GLN A 83 -15.67 -13.66 -8.03
N ASN A 84 -15.01 -14.68 -7.47
CA ASN A 84 -15.27 -15.16 -6.11
C ASN A 84 -14.86 -14.14 -5.04
N PHE A 85 -13.79 -13.37 -5.27
CA PHE A 85 -13.34 -12.29 -4.41
C PHE A 85 -14.37 -11.16 -4.35
N ARG A 86 -14.92 -10.75 -5.51
CA ARG A 86 -16.03 -9.79 -5.57
C ARG A 86 -17.27 -10.31 -4.86
N LYS A 87 -17.60 -11.60 -5.01
CA LYS A 87 -18.71 -12.24 -4.29
C LYS A 87 -18.50 -12.24 -2.78
N ALA A 88 -17.30 -12.56 -2.31
CA ALA A 88 -16.96 -12.48 -0.89
C ALA A 88 -17.07 -11.04 -0.36
N LEU A 89 -16.65 -10.04 -1.14
CA LEU A 89 -16.69 -8.64 -0.73
C LEU A 89 -18.09 -8.00 -0.77
N LYS A 90 -18.92 -8.35 -1.76
CA LYS A 90 -20.25 -7.75 -1.99
C LYS A 90 -21.42 -8.63 -1.54
N GLY A 91 -21.16 -9.90 -1.21
CA GLY A 91 -22.18 -10.88 -0.84
C GLY A 91 -23.15 -11.26 -1.96
N ARG A 92 -22.86 -10.89 -3.22
CA ARG A 92 -23.70 -11.12 -4.41
C ARG A 92 -22.81 -11.34 -5.63
#